data_AF-A0A7C4TSN4-F1
#
_entry.id   AF-A0A7C4TSN4-F1
#
_cell.length_a   1.000
_cell.length_b   1.000
_cell.length_c   1.000
_cell.angle_alpha   90.00
_cell.angle_beta   90.00
_cell.angle_gamma   90.00
#
_symmetry.space_group_name_H-M   'P 1'
#
loop_
_entity.id
_entity.type
_entity.pdbx_description
1 polymer ?
#
loop_
_entity_poly.entity_id
_entity_poly.type
_entity_poly.pdbx_seq_one_letter_code
_entity_poly.pdbx_strand_id
1 'polypeptide(L)'
;MDKLPSKMEKDNLPVFFYYWDSDLLEKSLPDKVDRSIALFFLANLQPAVYDRDTYEVVRGIKAMELFVDRLPQMYDWIVNAWKNPDCEEYRDVMEAYKMWLQDRYVHGMVNTVRQFSGEWPFQQEGTIDDFLNKNFFAWKFAKFPYAYLSGRTSYGPNFNLPNHSEAVMYAFELPLAYKSVGIPLGEMDGINAQAHIGLPADEYAIFGIPESAIEKLLSQKDLGRVIVAPGNGISVISAVDGFEKDSLGDSIFVVLREFDDKIYLWVKK
;
A
#
# COMPACT_ATOMS: atom_id res chain seq x y z
N MET A 1 -12.33 -9.72 -13.08
CA MET A 1 -11.99 -8.33 -12.70
C MET A 1 -12.51 -7.30 -13.71
N ASP A 2 -12.87 -7.68 -14.93
CA ASP A 2 -13.24 -6.74 -16.01
C ASP A 2 -14.48 -5.86 -15.73
N LYS A 3 -15.37 -6.30 -14.84
CA LYS A 3 -16.56 -5.52 -14.42
C LYS A 3 -16.34 -4.63 -13.21
N LEU A 4 -15.22 -4.80 -12.51
CA LEU A 4 -14.90 -4.04 -11.30
C LEU A 4 -14.83 -2.51 -11.54
N PRO A 5 -14.24 -2.01 -12.64
CA PRO A 5 -14.16 -0.57 -12.89
C PRO A 5 -15.54 0.07 -13.02
N SER A 6 -16.44 -0.53 -13.80
CA SER A 6 -17.83 -0.07 -13.89
C SER A 6 -18.58 -0.17 -12.56
N LYS A 7 -18.24 -1.15 -11.71
CA LYS A 7 -18.78 -1.26 -10.35
C LYS A 7 -18.27 -0.11 -9.47
N MET A 8 -16.98 0.19 -9.51
CA MET A 8 -16.34 1.30 -8.78
C MET A 8 -16.93 2.65 -9.17
N GLU A 9 -17.09 2.90 -10.46
CA GLU A 9 -17.72 4.12 -10.98
C GLU A 9 -19.16 4.26 -10.47
N LYS A 10 -19.96 3.19 -10.55
CA LYS A 10 -21.33 3.17 -10.01
C LYS A 10 -21.35 3.43 -8.50
N ASP A 11 -20.31 2.99 -7.80
CA ASP A 11 -20.13 3.14 -6.37
C ASP A 11 -19.47 4.46 -5.96
N ASN A 12 -19.25 5.39 -6.91
CA ASN A 12 -18.55 6.67 -6.70
C ASN A 12 -17.16 6.51 -6.08
N LEU A 13 -16.45 5.42 -6.40
CA LEU A 13 -15.08 5.21 -6.00
C LEU A 13 -14.11 5.79 -7.03
N PRO A 14 -12.97 6.33 -6.57
CA PRO A 14 -11.91 6.75 -7.48
C PRO A 14 -11.30 5.52 -8.14
N VAL A 15 -11.18 5.59 -9.45
CA VAL A 15 -10.52 4.59 -10.26
C VAL A 15 -9.01 4.85 -10.22
N PHE A 16 -8.24 3.90 -9.67
CA PHE A 16 -6.81 4.10 -9.40
C PHE A 16 -5.89 3.68 -10.57
N PHE A 17 -6.10 2.51 -11.17
CA PHE A 17 -5.20 1.94 -12.18
C PHE A 17 -5.98 1.31 -13.33
N TYR A 18 -5.78 1.78 -14.56
CA TYR A 18 -6.64 1.49 -15.73
C TYR A 18 -6.43 0.12 -16.39
N TYR A 19 -6.30 -0.97 -15.62
CA TYR A 19 -5.90 -2.29 -16.14
C TYR A 19 -6.84 -2.92 -17.19
N TRP A 20 -8.08 -2.45 -17.33
CA TRP A 20 -9.07 -2.97 -18.29
C TRP A 20 -9.09 -2.21 -19.63
N ASP A 21 -8.40 -1.06 -19.71
CA ASP A 21 -8.37 -0.20 -20.89
C ASP A 21 -6.91 0.09 -21.24
N SER A 22 -6.40 -0.57 -22.29
CA SER A 22 -5.00 -0.46 -22.70
C SER A 22 -4.63 0.97 -23.08
N ASP A 23 -5.52 1.71 -23.73
CA ASP A 23 -5.22 3.05 -24.24
C ASP A 23 -5.13 4.05 -23.08
N LEU A 24 -6.07 3.95 -22.13
CA LEU A 24 -6.01 4.74 -20.89
C LEU A 24 -4.80 4.36 -20.04
N LEU A 25 -4.49 3.07 -19.95
CA LEU A 25 -3.34 2.60 -19.18
C LEU A 25 -2.04 3.12 -19.77
N GLU A 26 -1.84 2.99 -21.08
CA GLU A 26 -0.66 3.51 -21.80
C GLU A 26 -0.57 5.03 -21.71
N LYS A 27 -1.70 5.74 -21.73
CA LYS A 27 -1.71 7.18 -21.52
C LYS A 27 -1.31 7.57 -20.09
N SER A 28 -1.76 6.81 -19.09
CA SER A 28 -1.49 7.09 -17.67
C SER A 28 -0.09 6.68 -17.22
N LEU A 29 0.44 5.60 -17.79
CA LEU A 29 1.72 4.97 -17.46
C LEU A 29 2.41 4.53 -18.77
N PRO A 30 3.03 5.49 -19.50
CA PRO A 30 3.56 5.26 -20.84
C PRO A 30 4.70 4.24 -20.89
N ASP A 31 5.57 4.25 -19.88
CA ASP A 31 6.67 3.31 -19.79
C ASP A 31 6.15 1.86 -19.72
N LYS A 32 6.65 1.03 -20.62
CA LYS A 32 6.19 -0.35 -20.76
C LYS A 32 6.64 -1.23 -19.59
N VAL A 33 7.84 -0.99 -19.06
CA VAL A 33 8.39 -1.77 -17.94
C VAL A 33 7.58 -1.46 -16.69
N ASP A 34 7.37 -0.19 -16.39
CA ASP A 34 6.58 0.24 -15.23
C ASP A 34 5.15 -0.31 -15.30
N ARG A 35 4.51 -0.16 -16.47
CA ARG A 35 3.18 -0.73 -16.71
C ARG A 35 3.13 -2.24 -16.51
N SER A 36 4.16 -2.96 -16.97
CA SER A 36 4.24 -4.42 -16.81
C SER A 36 4.40 -4.83 -15.35
N ILE A 37 5.20 -4.09 -14.57
CA ILE A 37 5.42 -4.35 -13.14
C ILE A 37 4.15 -4.08 -12.33
N ALA A 38 3.47 -2.97 -12.57
CA ALA A 38 2.20 -2.67 -11.90
C ALA A 38 1.12 -3.72 -12.24
N LEU A 39 1.03 -4.15 -13.50
CA LEU A 39 0.13 -5.25 -13.91
C LEU A 39 0.51 -6.57 -13.23
N PHE A 40 1.79 -6.87 -13.09
CA PHE A 40 2.27 -8.07 -12.39
C PHE A 40 1.81 -8.08 -10.93
N PHE A 41 2.02 -6.99 -10.19
CA PHE A 41 1.55 -6.88 -8.81
C PHE A 41 0.04 -7.02 -8.69
N LEU A 42 -0.73 -6.43 -9.60
CA LEU A 42 -2.19 -6.60 -9.63
C LEU A 42 -2.60 -8.05 -9.93
N ALA A 43 -1.96 -8.70 -10.89
CA ALA A 43 -2.36 -10.04 -11.36
C ALA A 43 -1.85 -11.20 -10.48
N ASN A 44 -0.83 -11.00 -9.64
CA ASN A 44 -0.18 -12.08 -8.88
C ASN A 44 -1.11 -12.75 -7.85
N LEU A 45 -1.62 -13.95 -8.12
CA LEU A 45 -2.46 -14.67 -7.16
C LEU A 45 -1.66 -15.12 -5.95
N GLN A 46 -2.29 -15.05 -4.77
CA GLN A 46 -1.65 -15.44 -3.52
C GLN A 46 -1.63 -16.97 -3.38
N PRO A 47 -0.46 -17.58 -3.11
CA PRO A 47 -0.35 -19.03 -2.90
C PRO A 47 -0.87 -19.46 -1.51
N ALA A 48 -1.22 -18.50 -0.65
CA ALA A 48 -1.81 -18.73 0.66
C ALA A 48 -2.81 -17.62 0.99
N VAL A 49 -3.89 -17.96 1.69
CA VAL A 49 -4.95 -17.05 2.11
C VAL A 49 -5.39 -17.40 3.53
N TYR A 50 -5.65 -16.38 4.35
CA TYR A 50 -6.29 -16.57 5.64
C TYR A 50 -7.81 -16.64 5.44
N ASP A 51 -8.41 -17.78 5.80
CA ASP A 51 -9.86 -17.98 5.70
C ASP A 51 -10.55 -17.56 6.99
N ARG A 52 -11.37 -16.51 6.92
CA ARG A 52 -12.11 -15.99 8.08
C ARG A 52 -13.25 -16.89 8.55
N ASP A 53 -13.67 -17.88 7.75
CA ASP A 53 -14.74 -18.80 8.16
C ASP A 53 -14.18 -19.98 8.99
N THR A 54 -12.95 -20.40 8.71
CA THR A 54 -12.27 -21.51 9.39
C THR A 54 -11.17 -21.08 10.34
N TYR A 55 -10.72 -19.82 10.26
CA TYR A 55 -9.57 -19.27 10.99
C TYR A 55 -8.26 -20.04 10.74
N GLU A 56 -8.07 -20.49 9.49
CA GLU A 56 -6.89 -21.22 9.03
C GLU A 56 -6.25 -20.56 7.81
N VAL A 57 -4.94 -20.79 7.64
CA VAL A 57 -4.22 -20.42 6.43
C VAL A 57 -4.34 -21.56 5.41
N VAL A 58 -5.14 -21.32 4.37
CA VAL A 58 -5.29 -22.21 3.21
C VAL A 58 -4.12 -21.99 2.25
N ARG A 59 -3.61 -23.04 1.62
CA ARG A 59 -2.44 -22.99 0.71
C ARG A 59 -2.69 -23.64 -0.65
N GLY A 60 -1.87 -23.28 -1.64
CA GLY A 60 -1.86 -23.87 -2.98
C GLY A 60 -3.06 -23.45 -3.84
N ILE A 61 -3.49 -24.33 -4.75
CA ILE A 61 -4.59 -24.04 -5.70
C ILE A 61 -5.88 -23.66 -4.95
N LYS A 62 -6.20 -24.35 -3.85
CA LYS A 62 -7.37 -24.03 -3.01
C LYS A 62 -7.32 -22.61 -2.45
N ALA A 63 -6.12 -22.13 -2.11
CA ALA A 63 -5.96 -20.74 -1.66
C ALA A 63 -6.22 -19.76 -2.79
N MET A 64 -5.79 -20.06 -4.01
CA MET A 64 -6.06 -19.22 -5.18
C MET A 64 -7.55 -19.18 -5.54
N GLU A 65 -8.24 -20.32 -5.46
CA GLU A 65 -9.69 -20.41 -5.63
C GLU A 65 -10.40 -19.54 -4.58
N LEU A 66 -10.09 -19.77 -3.30
CA LEU A 66 -10.65 -18.99 -2.19
C LEU A 66 -10.34 -17.49 -2.33
N PHE A 67 -9.13 -17.13 -2.76
CA PHE A 67 -8.75 -15.74 -2.99
C PHE A 67 -9.72 -15.06 -3.96
N VAL A 68 -9.96 -15.70 -5.11
CA VAL A 68 -10.85 -15.18 -6.16
C VAL A 68 -12.29 -15.09 -5.65
N ASP A 69 -12.75 -16.13 -4.93
CA ASP A 69 -14.10 -16.19 -4.37
C ASP A 69 -14.36 -15.10 -3.32
N ARG A 70 -13.32 -14.68 -2.58
CA ARG A 70 -13.41 -13.64 -1.54
C ARG A 70 -13.31 -12.20 -2.06
N LEU A 71 -12.86 -11.98 -3.30
CA LEU A 71 -12.74 -10.64 -3.88
C LEU A 71 -14.04 -9.82 -3.80
N PRO A 72 -15.23 -10.35 -4.17
CA PRO A 72 -16.48 -9.58 -4.11
C PRO A 72 -16.87 -9.21 -2.67
N GLN A 73 -16.70 -10.13 -1.72
CA GLN A 73 -16.99 -9.89 -0.30
C GLN A 73 -16.10 -8.79 0.27
N MET A 74 -14.79 -8.87 0.00
CA MET A 74 -13.82 -7.87 0.45
C MET A 74 -14.08 -6.48 -0.16
N TYR A 75 -14.44 -6.44 -1.46
CA TYR A 75 -14.85 -5.20 -2.10
C TYR A 75 -16.04 -4.58 -1.37
N ASP A 76 -17.12 -5.34 -1.15
CA ASP A 76 -18.34 -4.82 -0.53
C ASP A 76 -18.06 -4.28 0.88
N TRP A 77 -17.20 -4.95 1.65
CA TRP A 77 -16.72 -4.47 2.95
C TRP A 77 -16.02 -3.11 2.87
N ILE A 78 -15.01 -2.98 2.00
CA ILE A 78 -14.23 -1.75 1.83
C ILE A 78 -15.12 -0.61 1.33
N VAL A 79 -15.99 -0.87 0.35
CA VAL A 79 -16.86 0.14 -0.26
C VAL A 79 -17.91 0.64 0.72
N ASN A 80 -18.51 -0.25 1.50
CA ASN A 80 -19.51 0.13 2.49
C ASN A 80 -18.92 1.04 3.57
N ALA A 81 -17.70 0.72 4.04
CA ALA A 81 -16.98 1.58 4.97
C ALA A 81 -16.64 2.93 4.33
N TRP A 82 -16.15 2.96 3.09
CA TRP A 82 -15.76 4.19 2.39
C TRP A 82 -16.93 5.16 2.15
N LYS A 83 -18.09 4.63 1.73
CA LYS A 83 -19.24 5.44 1.31
C LYS A 83 -19.94 6.19 2.44
N ASN A 84 -19.64 5.87 3.70
CA ASN A 84 -20.28 6.49 4.86
C ASN A 84 -19.25 7.23 5.73
N PRO A 85 -18.78 8.43 5.32
CA PRO A 85 -17.75 9.16 6.05
C PRO A 85 -18.13 9.50 7.50
N ASP A 86 -19.42 9.56 7.80
CA ASP A 86 -19.93 9.93 9.12
C ASP A 86 -20.06 8.72 10.08
N CYS A 87 -19.92 7.48 9.60
CA CYS A 87 -20.00 6.32 10.47
C CYS A 87 -18.74 6.17 11.34
N GLU A 88 -18.89 5.42 12.43
CA GLU A 88 -17.79 5.05 13.33
C GLU A 88 -16.73 4.26 12.57
N GLU A 89 -17.15 3.30 11.73
CA GLU A 89 -16.21 2.48 10.94
C GLU A 89 -15.30 3.32 10.03
N TYR A 90 -15.81 4.33 9.33
CA TYR A 90 -14.95 5.19 8.51
C TYR A 90 -13.95 5.97 9.37
N ARG A 91 -14.41 6.50 10.51
CA ARG A 91 -13.56 7.27 11.44
C ARG A 91 -12.44 6.41 12.02
N ASP A 92 -12.79 5.21 12.50
CA ASP A 92 -11.84 4.23 13.04
C ASP A 92 -10.79 3.84 11.98
N VAL A 93 -11.23 3.64 10.74
CA VAL A 93 -10.33 3.34 9.61
C VAL A 93 -9.36 4.49 9.37
N MET A 94 -9.83 5.73 9.30
CA MET A 94 -8.95 6.88 9.09
C MET A 94 -8.00 7.10 10.28
N GLU A 95 -8.44 6.78 11.50
CA GLU A 95 -7.59 6.81 12.70
C GLU A 95 -6.51 5.71 12.65
N ALA A 96 -6.87 4.50 12.22
CA ALA A 96 -5.93 3.38 12.11
C ALA A 96 -4.77 3.67 11.14
N TYR A 97 -5.01 4.41 10.05
CA TYR A 97 -3.93 4.87 9.18
C TYR A 97 -2.93 5.78 9.92
N LYS A 98 -3.44 6.70 10.74
CA LYS A 98 -2.61 7.59 11.56
C LYS A 98 -1.89 6.81 12.66
N MET A 99 -2.54 5.82 13.26
CA MET A 99 -1.92 4.94 14.26
C MET A 99 -0.79 4.12 13.65
N TRP A 100 -0.93 3.62 12.43
CA TRP A 100 0.17 2.96 11.72
C TRP A 100 1.36 3.90 11.50
N LEU A 101 1.14 5.13 11.02
CA LEU A 101 2.21 6.12 10.90
C LEU A 101 2.85 6.45 12.26
N GLN A 102 2.04 6.52 13.32
CA GLN A 102 2.51 6.78 14.69
C GLN A 102 3.37 5.64 15.20
N ASP A 103 2.94 4.41 14.96
CA ASP A 103 3.70 3.21 15.29
C ASP A 103 5.09 3.29 14.65
N ARG A 104 5.18 3.68 13.38
CA ARG A 104 6.47 3.73 12.67
C ARG A 104 7.33 4.88 13.19
N TYR A 105 6.69 6.01 13.47
CA TYR A 105 7.32 7.16 14.10
C TYR A 105 7.96 6.80 15.45
N VAL A 106 7.25 6.10 16.34
CA VAL A 106 7.79 5.76 17.67
C VAL A 106 8.78 4.59 17.65
N HIS A 107 8.74 3.76 16.60
CA HIS A 107 9.65 2.63 16.43
C HIS A 107 10.93 2.99 15.64
N GLY A 108 11.24 4.26 15.44
CA GLY A 108 12.55 4.69 14.92
C GLY A 108 12.54 5.25 13.50
N MET A 109 11.37 5.38 12.86
CA MET A 109 11.22 6.05 11.56
C MET A 109 10.79 7.51 11.70
N VAL A 110 11.27 8.20 12.74
CA VAL A 110 10.84 9.56 13.09
C VAL A 110 11.02 10.54 11.93
N ASN A 111 12.20 10.56 11.32
CA ASN A 111 12.51 11.48 10.23
C ASN A 111 11.88 11.02 8.90
N THR A 112 11.80 9.71 8.65
CA THR A 112 11.11 9.13 7.49
C THR A 112 9.62 9.49 7.50
N VAL A 113 8.93 9.26 8.62
CA VAL A 113 7.51 9.59 8.77
C VAL A 113 7.29 11.10 8.69
N ARG A 114 8.18 11.92 9.25
CA ARG A 114 8.13 13.39 9.12
C ARG A 114 8.18 13.87 7.68
N GLN A 115 9.12 13.35 6.90
CA GLN A 115 9.21 13.70 5.47
C GLN A 115 7.99 13.19 4.70
N PHE A 116 7.51 11.99 5.02
CA PHE A 116 6.40 11.38 4.29
C PHE A 116 5.04 12.00 4.61
N SER A 117 4.74 12.26 5.88
CA SER A 117 3.38 12.62 6.36
C SER A 117 3.36 13.70 7.46
N GLY A 118 4.51 14.24 7.85
CA GLY A 118 4.62 15.30 8.84
C GLY A 118 4.68 14.78 10.28
N GLU A 119 4.30 15.61 11.24
CA GLU A 119 4.20 15.23 12.65
C GLU A 119 2.76 14.91 13.07
N TRP A 120 2.62 14.11 14.13
CA TRP A 120 1.33 13.74 14.72
C TRP A 120 0.41 14.97 14.88
N PRO A 121 -0.85 14.93 14.37
CA PRO A 121 -1.61 13.78 13.88
C PRO A 121 -1.52 13.50 12.35
N PHE A 122 -0.35 13.76 11.74
CA PHE A 122 0.06 13.40 10.36
C PHE A 122 -0.78 13.98 9.22
N GLN A 123 -1.13 15.26 9.32
CA GLN A 123 -1.75 16.02 8.24
C GLN A 123 -1.11 17.40 8.19
N GLN A 124 -0.10 17.54 7.33
CA GLN A 124 0.70 18.76 7.22
C GLN A 124 1.00 19.07 5.76
N GLU A 125 1.00 20.36 5.42
CA GLU A 125 1.39 20.81 4.09
C GLU A 125 2.87 20.53 3.82
N GLY A 126 3.21 20.28 2.56
CA GLY A 126 4.61 20.10 2.15
C GLY A 126 5.20 18.74 2.52
N THR A 127 4.35 17.71 2.61
CA THR A 127 4.76 16.31 2.80
C THR A 127 4.48 15.50 1.53
N ILE A 128 5.11 14.33 1.38
CA ILE A 128 4.88 13.44 0.23
C ILE A 128 3.40 13.01 0.17
N ASP A 129 2.80 12.66 1.31
CA ASP A 129 1.40 12.25 1.41
C ASP A 129 0.45 13.41 1.03
N ASP A 130 0.69 14.62 1.56
CA ASP A 130 -0.09 15.81 1.19
C ASP A 130 0.00 16.11 -0.32
N PHE A 131 1.20 16.05 -0.89
CA PHE A 131 1.42 16.24 -2.31
C PHE A 131 0.60 15.25 -3.15
N LEU A 132 0.65 13.96 -2.81
CA LEU A 132 -0.08 12.93 -3.54
C LEU A 132 -1.59 13.07 -3.37
N ASN A 133 -2.09 13.38 -2.16
CA ASN A 133 -3.52 13.66 -1.93
C ASN A 133 -4.03 14.82 -2.81
N LYS A 134 -3.21 15.88 -3.00
CA LYS A 134 -3.57 17.07 -3.81
C LYS A 134 -3.50 16.82 -5.32
N ASN A 135 -2.52 16.04 -5.78
CA ASN A 135 -2.22 15.89 -7.21
C ASN A 135 -2.77 14.59 -7.82
N PHE A 136 -3.17 13.63 -7.00
CA PHE A 136 -3.73 12.36 -7.43
C PHE A 136 -4.79 11.91 -6.43
N PHE A 137 -6.02 12.38 -6.60
CA PHE A 137 -7.12 12.18 -5.65
C PHE A 137 -7.37 10.70 -5.25
N ALA A 138 -7.10 9.76 -6.16
CA ALA A 138 -7.22 8.33 -5.89
C ALA A 138 -6.23 7.84 -4.82
N TRP A 139 -5.15 8.57 -4.55
CA TRP A 139 -4.21 8.30 -3.48
C TRP A 139 -4.87 8.22 -2.10
N LYS A 140 -5.84 9.11 -1.82
CA LYS A 140 -6.57 9.09 -0.56
C LYS A 140 -7.28 7.75 -0.36
N PHE A 141 -7.92 7.23 -1.41
CA PHE A 141 -8.57 5.93 -1.38
C PHE A 141 -7.57 4.78 -1.37
N ALA A 142 -6.42 4.92 -2.02
CA ALA A 142 -5.40 3.87 -2.07
C ALA A 142 -4.81 3.50 -0.71
N LYS A 143 -4.87 4.40 0.27
CA LYS A 143 -4.52 4.13 1.67
C LYS A 143 -5.62 3.41 2.45
N PHE A 144 -6.86 3.47 1.96
CA PHE A 144 -8.04 3.02 2.69
C PHE A 144 -8.10 1.49 2.86
N PRO A 145 -7.76 0.63 1.89
CA PRO A 145 -7.76 -0.82 2.10
C PRO A 145 -6.85 -1.28 3.25
N TYR A 146 -5.64 -0.71 3.35
CA TYR A 146 -4.73 -0.97 4.47
C TYR A 146 -5.33 -0.51 5.80
N ALA A 147 -5.80 0.74 5.82
CA ALA A 147 -6.39 1.36 6.99
C ALA A 147 -7.64 0.58 7.46
N TYR A 148 -8.43 0.07 6.51
CA TYR A 148 -9.62 -0.74 6.76
C TYR A 148 -9.28 -2.03 7.50
N LEU A 149 -8.29 -2.76 7.01
CA LEU A 149 -7.84 -3.97 7.67
C LEU A 149 -7.26 -3.65 9.04
N SER A 150 -6.31 -2.74 9.12
CA SER A 150 -5.61 -2.39 10.37
C SER A 150 -6.58 -1.87 11.44
N GLY A 151 -7.54 -1.03 11.06
CA GLY A 151 -8.55 -0.47 11.96
C GLY A 151 -9.57 -1.49 12.44
N ARG A 152 -9.68 -2.63 11.78
CA ARG A 152 -10.50 -3.76 12.26
C ARG A 152 -9.69 -4.78 13.02
N THR A 153 -8.48 -5.09 12.58
CA THR A 153 -7.60 -6.11 13.15
C THR A 153 -6.75 -5.50 14.25
N SER A 154 -5.63 -4.83 13.91
CA SER A 154 -4.61 -4.35 14.84
C SER A 154 -5.09 -3.29 15.84
N TYR A 155 -6.14 -2.54 15.51
CA TYR A 155 -6.66 -1.45 16.35
C TYR A 155 -8.17 -1.54 16.60
N GLY A 156 -8.79 -2.67 16.24
CA GLY A 156 -10.24 -2.76 16.09
C GLY A 156 -10.91 -3.93 16.81
N PRO A 157 -12.21 -4.11 16.56
CA PRO A 157 -13.03 -5.15 17.20
C PRO A 157 -12.58 -6.58 16.86
N ASN A 158 -11.76 -6.78 15.82
CA ASN A 158 -11.24 -8.07 15.40
C ASN A 158 -9.79 -8.33 15.88
N PHE A 159 -9.27 -7.60 16.87
CA PHE A 159 -7.91 -7.78 17.39
C PHE A 159 -7.59 -9.21 17.89
N ASN A 160 -8.61 -9.97 18.28
CA ASN A 160 -8.45 -11.31 18.85
C ASN A 160 -9.02 -12.42 17.95
N LEU A 161 -8.84 -12.32 16.62
CA LEU A 161 -9.20 -13.41 15.71
C LEU A 161 -8.27 -14.62 15.95
N PRO A 162 -8.79 -15.86 16.08
CA PRO A 162 -7.96 -17.05 16.27
C PRO A 162 -6.96 -17.22 15.12
N ASN A 163 -5.71 -17.58 15.43
CA ASN A 163 -4.64 -17.80 14.44
C ASN A 163 -4.36 -16.61 13.49
N HIS A 164 -4.84 -15.41 13.83
CA HIS A 164 -4.59 -14.19 13.08
C HIS A 164 -3.53 -13.36 13.81
N SER A 165 -2.56 -12.85 13.05
CA SER A 165 -1.54 -11.93 13.52
C SER A 165 -1.38 -10.79 12.52
N GLU A 166 -0.67 -9.75 12.92
CA GLU A 166 -0.32 -8.66 11.99
C GLU A 166 0.44 -9.18 10.76
N ALA A 167 1.34 -10.15 10.93
CA ALA A 167 2.03 -10.81 9.82
C ALA A 167 1.05 -11.55 8.88
N VAL A 168 -0.02 -12.17 9.42
CA VAL A 168 -1.08 -12.79 8.61
C VAL A 168 -1.88 -11.75 7.83
N MET A 169 -2.18 -10.59 8.45
CA MET A 169 -2.84 -9.48 7.77
C MET A 169 -2.00 -8.99 6.59
N TYR A 170 -0.72 -8.67 6.83
CA TYR A 170 0.20 -8.20 5.78
C TYR A 170 0.37 -9.22 4.66
N ALA A 171 0.63 -10.49 5.00
CA ALA A 171 0.95 -11.50 4.01
C ALA A 171 -0.27 -11.95 3.17
N PHE A 172 -1.47 -12.01 3.75
CA PHE A 172 -2.60 -12.71 3.12
C PHE A 172 -3.84 -11.84 2.91
N GLU A 173 -4.18 -10.96 3.86
CA GLU A 173 -5.40 -10.16 3.76
C GLU A 173 -5.19 -8.85 2.99
N LEU A 174 -4.02 -8.23 3.15
CA LEU A 174 -3.70 -6.96 2.50
C LEU A 174 -3.70 -7.09 0.97
N PRO A 175 -3.09 -8.13 0.35
CA PRO A 175 -3.21 -8.32 -1.08
C PRO A 175 -4.66 -8.55 -1.55
N LEU A 176 -5.48 -9.24 -0.76
CA LEU A 176 -6.90 -9.44 -1.06
C LEU A 176 -7.66 -8.11 -1.06
N ALA A 177 -7.44 -7.28 -0.04
CA ALA A 177 -8.07 -5.96 0.10
C ALA A 177 -7.73 -5.05 -1.09
N TYR A 178 -6.46 -4.90 -1.43
CA TYR A 178 -6.02 -4.05 -2.54
C TYR A 178 -6.52 -4.54 -3.90
N LYS A 179 -6.46 -5.86 -4.15
CA LYS A 179 -6.94 -6.43 -5.42
C LYS A 179 -8.45 -6.38 -5.57
N SER A 180 -9.19 -6.44 -4.47
CA SER A 180 -10.65 -6.32 -4.51
C SER A 180 -11.10 -4.98 -5.11
N VAL A 181 -10.28 -3.92 -4.97
CA VAL A 181 -10.52 -2.57 -5.49
C VAL A 181 -9.58 -2.17 -6.64
N GLY A 182 -8.88 -3.13 -7.24
CA GLY A 182 -8.10 -2.90 -8.46
C GLY A 182 -6.81 -2.09 -8.27
N ILE A 183 -6.21 -2.11 -7.07
CA ILE A 183 -5.00 -1.35 -6.77
C ILE A 183 -3.79 -2.30 -6.73
N PRO A 184 -2.73 -2.05 -7.52
CA PRO A 184 -1.49 -2.82 -7.44
C PRO A 184 -0.75 -2.59 -6.10
N LEU A 185 -0.48 -3.68 -5.38
CA LEU A 185 0.24 -3.68 -4.11
C LEU A 185 1.50 -4.55 -4.22
N GLY A 186 2.61 -4.04 -3.71
CA GLY A 186 3.86 -4.78 -3.50
C GLY A 186 4.57 -4.30 -2.24
N GLU A 187 5.87 -4.57 -2.14
CA GLU A 187 6.70 -4.26 -0.99
C GLU A 187 7.97 -3.52 -1.44
N MET A 188 8.44 -2.61 -0.58
CA MET A 188 9.75 -1.97 -0.65
C MET A 188 10.47 -2.22 0.67
N ASP A 189 11.74 -2.58 0.58
CA ASP A 189 12.54 -3.02 1.72
C ASP A 189 13.75 -2.11 1.97
N GLY A 190 14.22 -2.11 3.22
CA GLY A 190 15.50 -1.54 3.63
C GLY A 190 16.47 -2.60 4.15
N ILE A 191 17.69 -2.68 3.60
CA ILE A 191 18.72 -3.59 4.17
C ILE A 191 19.18 -3.03 5.51
N ASN A 192 19.28 -3.88 6.54
CA ASN A 192 19.64 -3.53 7.91
C ASN A 192 18.64 -2.59 8.62
N ALA A 193 17.42 -2.46 8.10
CA ALA A 193 16.33 -1.74 8.78
C ALA A 193 15.87 -2.41 10.08
N GLN A 194 16.33 -3.64 10.37
CA GLN A 194 15.79 -4.48 11.44
C GLN A 194 16.81 -5.00 12.45
N ALA A 195 16.50 -4.78 13.73
CA ALA A 195 16.16 -5.85 14.69
C ALA A 195 15.99 -5.30 16.12
N HIS A 196 16.57 -4.13 16.43
CA HIS A 196 16.64 -3.65 17.82
C HIS A 196 15.52 -2.67 18.24
N ILE A 197 14.64 -2.25 17.30
CA ILE A 197 13.61 -1.22 17.56
C ILE A 197 12.21 -1.66 17.09
N GLY A 198 12.00 -2.95 16.76
CA GLY A 198 10.68 -3.46 16.40
C GLY A 198 10.14 -3.00 15.03
N LEU A 199 11.00 -2.51 14.15
CA LEU A 199 10.62 -2.08 12.80
C LEU A 199 10.42 -3.28 11.87
N PRO A 200 9.43 -3.24 10.97
CA PRO A 200 9.35 -4.19 9.87
C PRO A 200 10.47 -3.94 8.85
N ALA A 201 10.84 -5.00 8.14
CA ALA A 201 11.94 -4.99 7.15
C ALA A 201 11.47 -4.38 5.84
N ASP A 202 10.16 -4.40 5.70
CA ASP A 202 9.36 -4.35 4.52
C ASP A 202 8.22 -3.37 4.78
N GLU A 203 8.04 -2.46 3.84
CA GLU A 203 6.92 -1.54 3.81
C GLU A 203 6.09 -1.81 2.57
N TYR A 204 4.78 -1.84 2.74
CA TYR A 204 3.91 -1.94 1.58
C TYR A 204 4.10 -0.72 0.68
N ALA A 205 4.08 -0.97 -0.62
CA ALA A 205 4.20 0.04 -1.66
C ALA A 205 3.01 -0.05 -2.60
N ILE A 206 2.45 1.10 -2.94
CA ILE A 206 1.32 1.23 -3.86
C ILE A 206 1.92 1.55 -5.24
N PHE A 207 1.70 0.67 -6.21
CA PHE A 207 2.22 0.77 -7.57
C PHE A 207 1.14 1.21 -8.56
N GLY A 208 1.55 1.66 -9.73
CA GLY A 208 0.65 2.10 -10.79
C GLY A 208 0.20 3.54 -10.65
N ILE A 209 0.92 4.36 -9.87
CA ILE A 209 0.67 5.81 -9.80
C ILE A 209 0.92 6.41 -11.20
N PRO A 210 0.02 7.26 -11.72
CA PRO A 210 0.18 7.86 -13.05
C PRO A 210 1.52 8.61 -13.18
N GLU A 211 2.17 8.47 -14.33
CA GLU A 211 3.48 9.06 -14.63
C GLU A 211 3.48 10.56 -14.34
N SER A 212 2.43 11.26 -14.78
CA SER A 212 2.28 12.70 -14.55
C SER A 212 2.25 13.12 -13.08
N ALA A 213 1.84 12.25 -12.16
CA ALA A 213 1.88 12.52 -10.72
C ALA A 213 3.30 12.29 -10.16
N ILE A 214 3.98 11.24 -10.63
CA ILE A 214 5.36 10.91 -10.26
C ILE A 214 6.34 11.98 -10.76
N GLU A 215 6.27 12.39 -12.02
CA GLU A 215 7.12 13.44 -12.58
C GLU A 215 6.99 14.74 -11.77
N LYS A 216 5.75 15.12 -11.42
CA LYS A 216 5.52 16.31 -10.59
C LYS A 216 6.08 16.12 -9.18
N LEU A 217 5.93 14.95 -8.56
CA LEU A 217 6.49 14.64 -7.25
C LEU A 217 8.01 14.80 -7.25
N LEU A 218 8.71 14.17 -8.20
CA LEU A 218 10.18 14.20 -8.31
C LEU A 218 10.73 15.59 -8.66
N SER A 219 9.89 16.47 -9.21
CA SER A 219 10.23 17.87 -9.46
C SER A 219 10.20 18.75 -8.20
N GLN A 220 9.49 18.34 -7.13
CA GLN A 220 9.41 19.08 -5.87
C GLN A 220 10.68 18.87 -5.03
N LYS A 221 11.55 19.88 -4.98
CA LYS A 221 12.83 19.78 -4.24
C LYS A 221 12.70 20.03 -2.74
N ASP A 222 11.63 20.70 -2.33
CA ASP A 222 11.27 20.99 -0.94
C ASP A 222 10.77 19.77 -0.17
N LEU A 223 10.31 18.73 -0.86
CA LEU A 223 9.92 17.43 -0.26
C LEU A 223 11.13 16.55 0.12
N GLY A 224 12.35 17.00 -0.16
CA GLY A 224 13.58 16.22 0.01
C GLY A 224 13.77 15.16 -1.09
N ARG A 225 14.75 14.27 -0.90
CA ARG A 225 14.97 13.14 -1.80
C ARG A 225 13.84 12.13 -1.64
N VAL A 226 13.11 11.92 -2.73
CA VAL A 226 12.07 10.91 -2.86
C VAL A 226 12.51 9.88 -3.87
N ILE A 227 12.29 8.60 -3.54
CA ILE A 227 12.52 7.51 -4.48
C ILE A 227 11.23 6.83 -4.90
N VAL A 228 11.17 6.45 -6.17
CA VAL A 228 10.04 5.76 -6.80
C VAL A 228 10.55 4.42 -7.31
N ALA A 229 9.84 3.35 -6.95
CA ALA A 229 10.14 2.02 -7.45
C ALA A 229 9.65 1.85 -8.90
N PRO A 230 10.25 0.95 -9.70
CA PRO A 230 9.71 0.53 -10.98
C PRO A 230 8.24 0.13 -10.86
N GLY A 231 7.42 0.50 -11.84
CA GLY A 231 5.96 0.43 -11.74
C GLY A 231 5.33 1.60 -11.02
N ASN A 232 6.06 2.71 -10.85
CA ASN A 232 5.62 3.90 -10.13
C ASN A 232 5.14 3.59 -8.71
N GLY A 233 5.95 2.84 -7.98
CA GLY A 233 5.71 2.46 -6.59
C GLY A 233 6.16 3.52 -5.59
N ILE A 234 5.28 3.85 -4.64
CA ILE A 234 5.60 4.72 -3.49
C ILE A 234 5.22 4.00 -2.18
N SER A 235 6.09 4.13 -1.17
CA SER A 235 5.86 3.69 0.22
C SER A 235 6.38 4.76 1.20
N VAL A 236 6.26 4.51 2.51
CA VAL A 236 6.83 5.42 3.52
C VAL A 236 8.35 5.51 3.41
N ILE A 237 9.03 4.41 3.06
CA ILE A 237 10.50 4.42 2.87
C ILE A 237 10.94 5.07 1.55
N SER A 238 10.01 5.55 0.72
CA SER A 238 10.34 6.46 -0.38
C SER A 238 10.97 7.78 0.10
N ALA A 239 10.80 8.14 1.38
CA ALA A 239 11.38 9.31 2.02
C ALA A 239 12.87 9.09 2.39
N VAL A 240 13.77 9.22 1.40
CA VAL A 240 15.20 8.87 1.51
C VAL A 240 15.94 9.70 2.55
N ASP A 241 15.70 11.01 2.61
CA ASP A 241 16.40 11.89 3.58
C ASP A 241 16.04 11.53 5.01
N GLY A 242 14.77 11.18 5.26
CA GLY A 242 14.31 10.68 6.53
C GLY A 242 14.92 9.32 6.86
N PHE A 243 14.89 8.39 5.91
CA PHE A 243 15.46 7.04 6.03
C PHE A 243 16.95 7.07 6.40
N GLU A 244 17.74 7.93 5.75
CA GLU A 244 19.15 8.11 6.08
C GLU A 244 19.37 8.69 7.48
N LYS A 245 18.57 9.70 7.89
CA LYS A 245 18.68 10.34 9.20
C LYS A 245 18.32 9.40 10.34
N ASP A 246 17.34 8.54 10.12
CA ASP A 246 16.92 7.50 11.06
C ASP A 246 17.93 6.33 11.11
N SER A 247 18.97 6.35 10.26
CA SER A 247 20.01 5.32 10.21
C SER A 247 19.44 3.90 9.99
N LEU A 248 18.34 3.80 9.24
CA LEU A 248 17.57 2.57 8.99
C LEU A 248 18.21 1.65 7.95
N GLY A 249 19.42 1.94 7.51
CA GLY A 249 20.12 1.12 6.54
C GLY A 249 20.93 1.91 5.54
N ASP A 250 21.49 1.14 4.63
CA ASP A 250 22.42 1.56 3.59
C ASP A 250 21.86 1.33 2.18
N SER A 251 20.67 0.73 2.05
CA SER A 251 19.99 0.64 0.76
C SER A 251 18.48 0.47 0.88
N ILE A 252 17.77 0.89 -0.17
CA ILE A 252 16.33 0.66 -0.39
C ILE A 252 16.19 -0.14 -1.68
N PHE A 253 15.36 -1.19 -1.67
CA PHE A 253 15.17 -2.08 -2.81
C PHE A 253 13.73 -2.58 -2.94
N VAL A 254 13.41 -3.18 -4.09
CA VAL A 254 12.20 -3.99 -4.27
C VAL A 254 12.58 -5.42 -4.61
N VAL A 255 11.75 -6.36 -4.16
CA VAL A 255 11.84 -7.78 -4.51
C VAL A 255 10.68 -8.13 -5.42
N LEU A 256 10.99 -8.67 -6.60
CA LEU A 256 10.00 -9.22 -7.52
C LEU A 256 10.01 -10.75 -7.39
N ARG A 257 9.28 -11.30 -6.40
CA ARG A 257 9.17 -12.74 -6.06
C ARG A 257 10.45 -13.38 -5.47
N GLU A 258 10.34 -14.65 -5.05
CA GLU A 258 11.35 -15.54 -4.39
C GLU A 258 12.72 -15.70 -5.10
N PHE A 259 13.09 -14.85 -6.06
CA PHE A 259 14.32 -14.99 -6.84
C PHE A 259 15.57 -14.49 -6.11
N ASP A 260 15.49 -14.06 -4.84
CA ASP A 260 16.57 -13.38 -4.08
C ASP A 260 17.19 -12.13 -4.77
N ASP A 261 16.78 -11.83 -6.01
CA ASP A 261 17.22 -10.72 -6.82
C ASP A 261 16.56 -9.43 -6.34
N LYS A 262 17.41 -8.50 -5.89
CA LYS A 262 17.01 -7.19 -5.39
C LYS A 262 17.22 -6.15 -6.48
N ILE A 263 16.17 -5.39 -6.79
CA ILE A 263 16.32 -4.16 -7.57
C ILE A 263 16.63 -3.03 -6.60
N TYR A 264 17.91 -2.69 -6.47
CA TYR A 264 18.36 -1.58 -5.65
C TYR A 264 17.89 -0.26 -6.26
N LEU A 265 17.08 0.46 -5.49
CA LEU A 265 16.57 1.77 -5.86
C LEU A 265 17.56 2.85 -5.40
N TRP A 266 18.05 2.72 -4.17
CA TRP A 266 19.00 3.64 -3.58
C TRP A 266 20.04 2.87 -2.75
N VAL A 267 21.27 3.37 -2.76
CA VAL A 267 22.38 2.88 -1.94
C VAL A 267 23.11 4.09 -1.36
N LYS A 268 23.37 4.05 -0.05
CA LYS A 268 24.14 5.06 0.68
C LYS A 268 25.57 5.08 0.13
N LYS A 269 26.03 6.27 -0.25
CA LYS A 269 27.40 6.49 -0.70
C LYS A 269 28.34 6.78 0.46
#